data_AF-A0A812WJB9-F1
#
_entry.id   AF-A0A812WJB9-F1
#
_cell.length_a   1.000
_cell.length_b   1.000
_cell.length_c   1.000
_cell.angle_alpha   90.00
_cell.angle_beta   90.00
_cell.angle_gamma   90.00
#
_symmetry.space_group_name_H-M   'P 1'
#
loop_
_entity.id
_entity.type
_entity.pdbx_description
1 polymer ?
#
loop_
_entity_poly.entity_id
_entity_poly.type
_entity_poly.pdbx_seq_one_letter_code
_entity_poly.pdbx_strand_id
1 'polypeptide(L)'
;MFNVDARKYQLSKSASRLDHFISHDWASSRWLKLMSLLVLHNSGPAFCTSLATSLLVGILVACELLPHSLWTPLFGHFSFFFVLCFWQRIRALFGRPLMVFLDVLCIAQHDEKLKKKGILGLAAFVVNSKSLVVLWTPRYFSRLWCAFEIATFMKDPEQRGHIQFMPLKLGASVILGSIFWHMLGFGCSAFYMASQAHLIQDVHPDLFTNKLCIVYAGS
;
A
#
# COMPACT_ATOMS: atom_id res chain seq x y z
N MET A 1 10.12 14.21 -25.27
CA MET A 1 10.97 13.01 -25.35
C MET A 1 11.20 12.52 -23.93
N PHE A 2 10.67 11.35 -23.56
CA PHE A 2 10.86 10.82 -22.20
C PHE A 2 12.35 10.52 -21.99
N ASN A 3 12.95 11.00 -20.91
CA ASN A 3 14.34 10.66 -20.58
C ASN A 3 14.43 9.15 -20.30
N VAL A 4 15.08 8.43 -21.21
CA VAL A 4 15.18 6.97 -21.18
C VAL A 4 16.44 6.58 -20.41
N ASP A 5 16.26 6.35 -19.11
CA ASP A 5 17.34 5.86 -18.26
C ASP A 5 17.52 4.34 -18.45
N ALA A 6 18.67 3.91 -18.97
CA ALA A 6 19.01 2.51 -19.15
C ALA A 6 18.95 1.71 -17.83
N ARG A 7 19.17 2.36 -16.68
CA ARG A 7 19.09 1.74 -15.35
C ARG A 7 17.71 1.17 -15.05
N LYS A 8 16.65 1.71 -15.65
CA LYS A 8 15.28 1.18 -15.48
C LYS A 8 15.16 -0.26 -16.00
N TYR A 9 15.80 -0.55 -17.14
CA TYR A 9 15.76 -1.89 -17.72
C TYR A 9 16.53 -2.92 -16.89
N GLN A 10 17.62 -2.48 -16.24
CA GLN A 10 18.42 -3.32 -15.34
C GLN A 10 17.66 -3.75 -14.08
N LEU A 11 16.57 -3.07 -13.73
CA LEU A 11 15.68 -3.47 -12.63
C LEU A 11 14.74 -4.62 -13.02
N SER A 12 14.62 -4.94 -14.31
CA SER A 12 13.83 -6.07 -14.79
C SER A 12 14.59 -7.39 -14.64
N LYS A 13 13.86 -8.49 -14.55
CA LYS A 13 14.42 -9.84 -14.49
C LYS A 13 13.59 -10.80 -15.31
N SER A 14 14.21 -11.86 -15.83
CA SER A 14 13.48 -12.94 -16.49
C SER A 14 12.55 -13.63 -15.51
N ALA A 15 11.33 -13.91 -15.94
CA ALA A 15 10.31 -14.58 -15.15
C ALA A 15 9.59 -15.61 -16.03
N SER A 16 9.44 -16.83 -15.53
CA SER A 16 8.69 -17.88 -16.23
C SER A 16 7.18 -17.65 -16.22
N ARG A 17 6.67 -16.89 -15.24
CA ARG A 17 5.24 -16.56 -15.09
C ARG A 17 5.08 -15.18 -14.46
N LEU A 18 4.05 -14.45 -14.91
CA LEU A 18 3.70 -13.13 -14.40
C LEU A 18 2.41 -13.23 -13.57
N ASP A 19 2.39 -12.61 -12.38
CA ASP A 19 1.19 -12.51 -11.56
C ASP A 19 0.24 -11.42 -12.10
N HIS A 20 0.79 -10.27 -12.49
CA HIS A 20 0.01 -9.15 -13.03
C HIS A 20 0.71 -8.51 -14.24
N PHE A 21 -0.06 -8.21 -15.27
CA PHE A 21 0.32 -7.27 -16.31
C PHE A 21 -0.23 -5.88 -15.95
N ILE A 22 0.63 -4.86 -15.83
CA ILE A 22 0.19 -3.50 -15.49
C ILE A 22 0.00 -2.69 -16.78
N SER A 23 -1.25 -2.57 -17.24
CA SER A 23 -1.59 -1.70 -18.36
C SER A 23 -1.93 -0.30 -17.89
N HIS A 24 -1.35 0.72 -18.55
CA HIS A 24 -1.51 2.10 -18.11
C HIS A 24 -1.18 3.13 -19.19
N ASP A 25 -1.75 4.34 -19.05
CA ASP A 25 -1.36 5.48 -19.88
C ASP A 25 -0.04 6.10 -19.40
N TRP A 26 0.93 6.24 -20.31
CA TRP A 26 2.26 6.80 -20.03
C TRP A 26 2.20 8.23 -19.51
N ALA A 27 1.29 9.05 -20.04
CA ALA A 27 1.20 10.46 -19.72
C ALA A 27 0.54 10.76 -18.36
N SER A 28 0.10 9.74 -17.63
CA SER A 28 -0.49 9.91 -16.30
C SER A 28 0.56 9.97 -15.18
N SER A 29 0.22 10.62 -14.06
CA SER A 29 1.13 10.89 -12.94
C SER A 29 1.75 9.62 -12.36
N ARG A 30 3.07 9.62 -12.20
CA ARG A 30 3.84 8.52 -11.59
C ARG A 30 3.41 8.27 -10.15
N TRP A 31 3.13 9.34 -9.39
CA TRP A 31 2.70 9.23 -8.00
C TRP A 31 1.33 8.58 -7.89
N LEU A 32 0.37 8.94 -8.75
CA LEU A 32 -0.96 8.32 -8.73
C LEU A 32 -0.89 6.83 -9.09
N LYS A 33 -0.04 6.46 -10.05
CA LYS A 33 0.23 5.04 -10.36
C LYS A 33 0.80 4.31 -9.15
N LEU A 34 1.82 4.88 -8.51
CA LEU A 34 2.43 4.29 -7.32
C LEU A 34 1.41 4.12 -6.19
N MET A 35 0.67 5.17 -5.83
CA MET A 35 -0.35 5.13 -4.79
C MET A 35 -1.43 4.08 -5.09
N SER A 36 -1.87 4.00 -6.35
CA SER A 36 -2.83 2.98 -6.78
C SER A 36 -2.28 1.56 -6.64
N LEU A 37 -1.01 1.34 -7.01
CA LEU A 37 -0.37 0.04 -6.87
C LEU A 37 -0.12 -0.33 -5.40
N LEU A 38 0.20 0.63 -4.53
CA LEU A 38 0.33 0.42 -3.08
C LEU A 38 -1.02 0.00 -2.49
N VAL A 39 -2.09 0.73 -2.81
CA VAL A 39 -3.44 0.38 -2.34
C VAL A 39 -3.85 -1.00 -2.86
N LEU A 40 -3.67 -1.26 -4.15
CA LEU A 40 -4.10 -2.52 -4.76
C LEU A 40 -3.39 -3.75 -4.17
N HIS A 41 -2.06 -3.67 -3.93
CA HIS A 41 -1.28 -4.84 -3.55
C HIS A 41 -0.91 -4.92 -2.06
N ASN A 42 -0.97 -3.81 -1.31
CA ASN A 42 -0.46 -3.75 0.07
C ASN A 42 -1.54 -3.43 1.12
N SER A 43 -2.72 -2.94 0.73
CA SER A 43 -3.74 -2.49 1.70
C SER A 43 -4.30 -3.60 2.58
N GLY A 44 -4.62 -4.77 2.01
CA GLY A 44 -5.11 -5.93 2.77
C GLY A 44 -4.15 -6.39 3.87
N PRO A 45 -2.88 -6.69 3.54
CA PRO A 45 -1.85 -7.02 4.52
C PRO A 45 -1.61 -5.92 5.56
N ALA A 46 -1.66 -4.65 5.14
CA ALA A 46 -1.53 -3.51 6.04
C ALA A 46 -2.68 -3.46 7.06
N PHE A 47 -3.91 -3.67 6.60
CA PHE A 47 -5.09 -3.74 7.44
C PHE A 47 -5.00 -4.91 8.44
N CYS A 48 -4.70 -6.13 7.97
CA CYS A 48 -4.59 -7.30 8.85
C CYS A 48 -3.49 -7.13 9.91
N THR A 49 -2.33 -6.59 9.53
CA THR A 49 -1.22 -6.39 10.46
C THR A 49 -1.56 -5.31 11.50
N SER A 50 -2.19 -4.22 11.06
CA SER A 50 -2.64 -3.17 11.97
C SER A 50 -3.68 -3.67 12.95
N LEU A 51 -4.68 -4.43 12.47
CA LEU A 51 -5.69 -5.05 13.33
C LEU A 51 -5.07 -5.98 14.35
N ALA A 52 -4.18 -6.89 13.93
CA ALA A 52 -3.50 -7.81 14.82
C ALA A 52 -2.63 -7.07 15.86
N THR A 53 -1.91 -6.03 15.44
CA THR A 53 -1.07 -5.21 16.33
C THR A 53 -1.93 -4.47 17.35
N SER A 54 -3.03 -3.85 16.93
CA SER A 54 -3.94 -3.14 17.82
C SER A 54 -4.62 -4.07 18.83
N LEU A 55 -5.03 -5.27 18.41
CA LEU A 55 -5.60 -6.28 19.32
C LEU A 55 -4.57 -6.75 20.34
N LEU A 56 -3.34 -7.05 19.89
CA LEU A 56 -2.26 -7.46 20.78
C LEU A 56 -1.93 -6.37 21.81
N VAL A 57 -1.76 -5.12 21.36
CA VAL A 57 -1.51 -3.99 22.27
C VAL A 57 -2.68 -3.79 23.23
N GLY A 58 -3.92 -3.90 22.75
CA GLY A 58 -5.12 -3.81 23.59
C GLY A 58 -5.16 -4.89 24.68
N ILE A 59 -4.82 -6.14 24.35
CA ILE A 59 -4.71 -7.24 25.33
C ILE A 59 -3.60 -6.95 26.34
N LEU A 60 -2.41 -6.52 25.89
CA LEU A 60 -1.30 -6.21 26.78
C LEU A 60 -1.62 -5.06 27.75
N VAL A 61 -2.37 -4.05 27.30
CA VAL A 61 -2.85 -2.97 28.18
C VAL A 61 -3.90 -3.50 29.15
N ALA A 62 -4.83 -4.35 28.71
CA ALA A 62 -5.86 -4.94 29.58
C ALA A 62 -5.28 -5.90 30.64
N CYS A 63 -4.15 -6.56 30.33
CA CYS A 63 -3.39 -7.36 31.28
C CYS A 63 -2.41 -6.54 32.13
N GLU A 64 -2.46 -5.20 32.05
CA GLU A 64 -1.60 -4.27 32.78
C GLU A 64 -0.09 -4.44 32.52
N LEU A 65 0.26 -5.13 31.43
CA LEU A 65 1.65 -5.29 30.97
C LEU A 65 2.16 -4.06 30.22
N LEU A 66 1.24 -3.27 29.66
CA LEU A 66 1.54 -1.98 29.03
C LEU A 66 0.70 -0.87 29.64
N PRO A 67 1.27 0.33 29.87
CA PRO A 67 0.51 1.45 30.38
C PRO A 67 -0.47 1.98 29.34
N HIS A 68 -1.66 2.42 29.77
CA HIS A 68 -2.56 3.16 28.90
C HIS A 68 -1.99 4.57 28.65
N SER A 69 -1.41 4.80 27.46
CA SER A 69 -0.72 6.04 27.11
C SER A 69 -0.86 6.39 25.63
N LEU A 70 -0.61 7.64 25.25
CA LEU A 70 -0.77 8.13 23.87
C LEU A 70 0.10 7.42 22.84
N TRP A 71 1.19 6.80 23.28
CA TRP A 71 2.09 6.06 22.40
C TRP A 71 1.62 4.62 22.13
N THR A 72 0.70 4.07 22.91
CA THR A 72 0.25 2.68 22.68
C THR A 72 -0.57 2.50 21.39
N PRO A 73 -1.50 3.39 21.00
CA PRO A 73 -2.20 3.27 19.72
C PRO A 73 -1.28 3.51 18.51
N LEU A 74 -0.14 4.19 18.71
CA LEU A 74 0.81 4.50 17.64
C LEU A 74 1.38 3.23 17.00
N PHE A 75 1.51 2.11 17.73
CA PHE A 75 1.96 0.84 17.12
C PHE A 75 0.99 0.35 16.05
N GLY A 76 -0.32 0.39 16.32
CA GLY A 76 -1.35 0.01 15.37
C GLY A 76 -1.31 0.89 14.11
N HIS A 77 -1.21 2.22 14.30
CA HIS A 77 -1.13 3.18 13.21
C HIS A 77 0.17 3.07 12.40
N PHE A 78 1.30 2.97 13.08
CA PHE A 78 2.62 2.84 12.46
C PHE A 78 2.70 1.54 11.64
N SER A 79 2.24 0.42 12.20
CA SER A 79 2.27 -0.88 11.52
C SER A 79 1.48 -0.85 10.20
N PHE A 80 0.35 -0.13 10.14
CA PHE A 80 -0.41 0.06 8.91
C PHE A 80 0.43 0.71 7.81
N PHE A 81 0.98 1.91 8.06
CA PHE A 81 1.74 2.64 7.04
C PHE A 81 3.06 1.97 6.69
N PHE A 82 3.72 1.35 7.67
CA PHE A 82 4.92 0.58 7.45
C PHE A 82 4.67 -0.59 6.50
N VAL A 83 3.65 -1.41 6.76
CA VAL A 83 3.28 -2.52 5.87
C VAL A 83 2.77 -1.99 4.53
N LEU A 84 1.96 -0.93 4.51
CA LEU A 84 1.47 -0.34 3.26
C LEU A 84 2.62 0.06 2.33
N CYS A 85 3.72 0.62 2.86
CA CYS A 85 4.88 1.03 2.06
C CYS A 85 5.83 -0.13 1.71
N PHE A 86 6.00 -1.09 2.62
CA PHE A 86 7.09 -2.07 2.53
C PHE A 86 6.62 -3.53 2.36
N TRP A 87 5.32 -3.80 2.25
CA TRP A 87 4.78 -5.15 2.17
C TRP A 87 5.45 -6.01 1.08
N GLN A 88 5.71 -5.45 -0.10
CA GLN A 88 6.34 -6.24 -1.18
C GLN A 88 7.76 -6.70 -0.84
N ARG A 89 8.50 -5.91 -0.04
CA ARG A 89 9.82 -6.31 0.48
C ARG A 89 9.68 -7.33 1.60
N ILE A 90 8.75 -7.12 2.54
CA ILE A 90 8.46 -8.04 3.64
C ILE A 90 8.06 -9.40 3.09
N ARG A 91 7.11 -9.44 2.14
CA ARG A 91 6.65 -10.66 1.46
C ARG A 91 7.80 -11.42 0.80
N ALA A 92 8.79 -10.72 0.24
CA ALA A 92 9.95 -11.36 -0.41
C ALA A 92 10.88 -12.07 0.60
N LEU A 93 10.81 -11.73 1.90
CA LEU A 93 11.56 -12.43 2.94
C LEU A 93 10.91 -13.76 3.34
N PHE A 94 9.57 -13.85 3.26
CA PHE A 94 8.79 -15.02 3.71
C PHE A 94 8.30 -15.93 2.58
N GLY A 95 8.52 -15.55 1.31
CA GLY A 95 8.04 -16.33 0.18
C GLY A 95 8.39 -15.70 -1.16
N ARG A 96 7.60 -16.04 -2.18
CA ARG A 96 7.87 -15.57 -3.54
C ARG A 96 7.48 -14.09 -3.73
N PRO A 97 8.35 -13.26 -4.34
CA PRO A 97 8.00 -11.89 -4.68
C PRO A 97 6.85 -11.86 -5.69
N LEU A 98 6.10 -10.77 -5.71
CA LEU A 98 5.10 -10.53 -6.72
C LEU A 98 5.79 -10.23 -8.06
N MET A 99 5.48 -11.01 -9.09
CA MET A 99 6.06 -10.82 -10.42
C MET A 99 5.12 -10.02 -11.29
N VAL A 100 5.48 -8.78 -11.61
CA VAL A 100 4.66 -7.88 -12.42
C VAL A 100 5.39 -7.44 -13.68
N PHE A 101 4.64 -7.33 -14.78
CA PHE A 101 5.15 -6.73 -16.01
C PHE A 101 4.79 -5.25 -16.04
N LEU A 102 5.80 -4.42 -16.25
CA LEU A 102 5.64 -2.98 -16.45
C LEU A 102 6.52 -2.57 -17.64
N ASP A 103 5.88 -2.18 -18.73
CA ASP A 103 6.51 -1.87 -20.02
C ASP A 103 7.72 -0.92 -19.93
N VAL A 104 7.67 0.13 -19.10
CA VAL A 104 8.76 1.10 -18.94
C VAL A 104 10.01 0.49 -18.26
N LEU A 105 9.86 -0.63 -17.54
CA LEU A 105 10.96 -1.37 -16.93
C LEU A 105 11.35 -2.60 -17.75
N CYS A 106 10.36 -3.31 -18.31
CA CYS A 106 10.57 -4.61 -18.94
C CYS A 106 10.90 -4.53 -20.45
N ILE A 107 10.68 -3.39 -21.10
CA ILE A 107 11.08 -3.15 -22.49
C ILE A 107 12.27 -2.18 -22.48
N ALA A 108 13.37 -2.57 -23.11
CA ALA A 108 14.60 -1.78 -23.17
C ALA A 108 14.39 -0.53 -24.05
N GLN A 109 13.88 0.55 -23.47
CA GLN A 109 13.54 1.77 -24.22
C GLN A 109 14.75 2.47 -24.87
N HIS A 110 15.98 2.17 -24.44
CA HIS A 110 17.23 2.81 -24.86
C HIS A 110 17.91 2.09 -26.02
N ASP A 111 17.60 0.82 -26.26
CA ASP A 111 18.19 -0.02 -27.31
C ASP A 111 17.08 -0.38 -28.30
N GLU A 112 17.16 0.13 -29.52
CA GLU A 112 16.13 -0.07 -30.54
C GLU A 112 15.95 -1.55 -30.95
N LYS A 113 17.00 -2.36 -30.93
CA LYS A 113 16.90 -3.80 -31.26
C LYS A 113 16.17 -4.55 -30.15
N LEU A 114 16.55 -4.31 -28.90
CA LEU A 114 15.91 -4.94 -27.74
C LEU A 114 14.48 -4.42 -27.53
N LYS A 115 14.24 -3.14 -27.76
CA LYS A 115 12.91 -2.54 -27.75
C LYS A 115 11.99 -3.19 -28.76
N LYS A 116 12.44 -3.34 -30.01
CA LYS A 116 11.69 -4.03 -31.06
C LYS A 116 11.37 -5.47 -30.65
N LYS A 117 12.34 -6.20 -30.11
CA LYS A 117 12.13 -7.56 -29.58
C LYS A 117 11.09 -7.58 -28.45
N GLY A 118 11.14 -6.63 -27.52
CA GLY A 118 10.18 -6.49 -26.42
C GLY A 118 8.77 -6.18 -26.91
N ILE A 119 8.62 -5.26 -27.88
CA ILE A 119 7.31 -4.92 -28.49
C ILE A 119 6.72 -6.12 -29.24
N LEU A 120 7.54 -6.84 -30.02
CA LEU A 120 7.10 -8.05 -30.72
C LEU A 120 6.65 -9.16 -29.75
N GLY A 121 7.23 -9.20 -28.55
CA GLY A 121 6.85 -10.12 -27.49
C GLY A 121 5.71 -9.64 -26.59
N LEU A 122 5.17 -8.44 -26.79
CA LEU A 122 4.20 -7.82 -25.88
C LEU A 122 2.95 -8.67 -25.67
N ALA A 123 2.39 -9.21 -26.74
CA ALA A 123 1.24 -10.11 -26.68
C ALA A 123 1.52 -11.31 -25.77
N ALA A 124 2.71 -11.93 -25.91
CA ALA A 124 3.09 -13.07 -25.10
C ALA A 124 3.15 -12.73 -23.60
N PHE A 125 3.64 -11.54 -23.22
CA PHE A 125 3.61 -11.11 -21.81
C PHE A 125 2.20 -10.93 -21.28
N VAL A 126 1.28 -10.40 -22.11
CA VAL A 126 -0.14 -10.26 -21.75
C VAL A 126 -0.77 -11.64 -21.50
N VAL A 127 -0.64 -12.59 -22.44
CA VAL A 127 -1.29 -13.92 -22.30
C VAL A 127 -0.64 -14.79 -21.21
N ASN A 128 0.64 -14.57 -20.89
CA ASN A 128 1.34 -15.29 -19.81
C ASN A 128 1.15 -14.66 -18.42
N SER A 129 0.35 -13.60 -18.30
CA SER A 129 0.01 -12.97 -17.03
C SER A 129 -1.27 -13.57 -16.46
N LYS A 130 -1.29 -13.87 -15.16
CA LYS A 130 -2.51 -14.40 -14.51
C LYS A 130 -3.67 -13.41 -14.49
N SER A 131 -3.37 -12.12 -14.52
CA SER A 131 -4.37 -11.06 -14.46
C SER A 131 -3.86 -9.79 -15.12
N LEU A 132 -4.80 -8.97 -15.60
CA LEU A 132 -4.55 -7.68 -16.22
C LEU A 132 -5.01 -6.58 -15.27
N VAL A 133 -4.07 -5.78 -14.76
CA VAL A 133 -4.36 -4.62 -13.91
C VAL A 133 -4.37 -3.37 -14.80
N VAL A 134 -5.54 -2.79 -14.96
CA VAL A 134 -5.78 -1.59 -15.76
C VAL A 134 -5.75 -0.37 -14.85
N LEU A 135 -4.68 0.43 -14.92
CA LEU A 135 -4.60 1.72 -14.26
C LEU A 135 -5.42 2.75 -15.04
N TRP A 136 -6.69 2.85 -14.68
CA TRP A 136 -7.69 3.53 -15.48
C TRP A 136 -7.58 5.05 -15.39
N THR A 137 -7.61 5.67 -16.57
CA THR A 137 -7.66 7.12 -16.77
C THR A 137 -8.62 7.45 -17.91
N PRO A 138 -9.15 8.68 -18.00
CA PRO A 138 -10.04 9.07 -19.11
C PRO A 138 -9.43 8.87 -20.50
N ARG A 139 -8.09 8.93 -20.64
CA ARG A 139 -7.38 8.74 -21.92
C ARG A 139 -7.05 7.29 -22.24
N TYR A 140 -7.28 6.37 -21.30
CA TYR A 140 -6.77 5.00 -21.39
C TYR A 140 -7.21 4.30 -22.68
N PHE A 141 -8.52 4.32 -22.98
CA PHE A 141 -9.07 3.66 -24.17
C PHE A 141 -8.76 4.38 -25.48
N SER A 142 -8.28 5.63 -25.44
CA SER A 142 -7.80 6.36 -26.62
C SER A 142 -6.40 5.93 -27.06
N ARG A 143 -5.69 5.11 -26.26
CA ARG A 143 -4.33 4.64 -26.54
C ARG A 143 -4.39 3.28 -27.22
N LEU A 144 -3.86 3.19 -28.44
CA LEU A 144 -3.81 1.95 -29.23
C LEU A 144 -3.24 0.77 -28.44
N TRP A 145 -2.09 0.97 -27.78
CA TRP A 145 -1.43 -0.08 -27.01
C TRP A 145 -2.26 -0.58 -25.82
N CYS A 146 -2.90 0.32 -25.07
CA CYS A 146 -3.76 -0.05 -23.95
C CYS A 146 -5.01 -0.83 -24.40
N ALA A 147 -5.61 -0.41 -25.52
CA ALA A 147 -6.74 -1.12 -26.12
C ALA A 147 -6.32 -2.50 -26.64
N PHE A 148 -5.15 -2.59 -27.29
CA PHE A 148 -4.55 -3.84 -27.75
C PHE A 148 -4.30 -4.82 -26.60
N GLU A 149 -3.78 -4.35 -25.46
CA GLU A 149 -3.51 -5.19 -24.28
C GLU A 149 -4.80 -5.79 -23.71
N ILE A 150 -5.86 -4.99 -23.55
CA ILE A 150 -7.17 -5.51 -23.13
C ILE A 150 -7.72 -6.50 -24.15
N ALA A 151 -7.73 -6.16 -25.43
CA ALA A 151 -8.28 -7.03 -26.48
C ALA A 151 -7.52 -8.37 -26.56
N THR A 152 -6.19 -8.32 -26.41
CA THR A 152 -5.33 -9.52 -26.38
C THR A 152 -5.64 -10.39 -25.18
N PHE A 153 -5.80 -9.80 -23.99
CA PHE A 153 -6.13 -10.53 -22.77
C PHE A 153 -7.53 -11.15 -22.83
N MET A 154 -8.51 -10.43 -23.40
CA MET A 154 -9.89 -10.90 -23.54
C MET A 154 -10.07 -12.01 -24.59
N LYS A 155 -9.06 -12.27 -25.42
CA LYS A 155 -9.10 -13.33 -26.44
C LYS A 155 -9.29 -14.70 -25.80
N ASP A 156 -8.72 -14.92 -24.63
CA ASP A 156 -8.92 -16.13 -23.84
C ASP A 156 -10.17 -15.97 -22.94
N PRO A 157 -11.25 -16.74 -23.14
CA PRO A 157 -12.47 -16.65 -22.34
C PRO A 157 -12.24 -16.88 -20.85
N GLU A 158 -11.30 -17.76 -20.48
CA GLU A 158 -10.99 -18.08 -19.08
C GLU A 158 -10.31 -16.90 -18.37
N GLN A 159 -9.57 -16.08 -19.12
CA GLN A 159 -8.85 -14.93 -18.56
C GLN A 159 -9.73 -13.70 -18.35
N ARG A 160 -10.89 -13.60 -19.01
CA ARG A 160 -11.76 -12.39 -18.97
C ARG A 160 -12.14 -11.93 -17.56
N GLY A 161 -12.33 -12.89 -16.63
CA GLY A 161 -12.67 -12.61 -15.23
C GLY A 161 -11.51 -12.03 -14.41
N HIS A 162 -10.30 -11.98 -14.96
CA HIS A 162 -9.07 -11.55 -14.28
C HIS A 162 -8.60 -10.16 -14.71
N ILE A 163 -9.50 -9.31 -15.20
CA ILE A 163 -9.23 -7.89 -15.47
C ILE A 163 -9.65 -7.05 -14.26
N GLN A 164 -8.71 -6.30 -13.71
CA GLN A 164 -8.94 -5.42 -12.56
C GLN A 164 -8.76 -3.96 -12.96
N PHE A 165 -9.82 -3.17 -12.85
CA PHE A 165 -9.75 -1.73 -13.07
C PHE A 165 -9.42 -1.01 -11.77
N MET A 166 -8.35 -0.24 -11.79
CA MET A 166 -7.93 0.62 -10.68
C MET A 166 -7.90 2.08 -11.14
N PRO A 167 -8.93 2.89 -10.84
CA PRO A 167 -8.92 4.31 -11.14
C PRO A 167 -7.77 5.01 -10.42
N LEU A 168 -6.95 5.79 -11.13
CA LEU A 168 -5.75 6.39 -10.54
C LEU A 168 -6.03 7.34 -9.35
N LYS A 169 -7.17 8.02 -9.37
CA LYS A 169 -7.58 8.92 -8.27
C LYS A 169 -8.01 8.14 -7.02
N LEU A 170 -8.55 6.93 -7.19
CA LEU A 170 -9.02 6.10 -6.08
C LEU A 170 -7.88 5.77 -5.12
N GLY A 171 -6.70 5.40 -5.64
CA GLY A 171 -5.54 5.11 -4.80
C GLY A 171 -5.13 6.29 -3.91
N ALA A 172 -5.11 7.50 -4.46
CA ALA A 172 -4.83 8.70 -3.69
C ALA A 172 -5.93 9.01 -2.65
N SER A 173 -7.20 8.92 -3.05
CA SER A 173 -8.34 9.14 -2.14
C SER A 173 -8.34 8.17 -0.96
N VAL A 174 -8.05 6.88 -1.20
CA VAL A 174 -7.98 5.87 -0.13
C VAL A 174 -6.83 6.17 0.83
N ILE A 175 -5.66 6.56 0.34
CA ILE A 175 -4.51 6.91 1.21
C ILE A 175 -4.81 8.18 2.01
N LEU A 176 -5.35 9.22 1.38
CA LEU A 176 -5.73 10.45 2.09
C LEU A 176 -6.81 10.19 3.15
N GLY A 177 -7.84 9.40 2.80
CA GLY A 177 -8.86 8.98 3.75
C GLY A 177 -8.29 8.16 4.90
N SER A 178 -7.33 7.28 4.62
CA SER A 178 -6.62 6.51 5.65
C SER A 178 -5.82 7.42 6.58
N ILE A 179 -5.03 8.36 6.05
CA ILE A 179 -4.29 9.35 6.86
C ILE A 179 -5.26 10.12 7.75
N PHE A 180 -6.36 10.63 7.18
CA PHE A 180 -7.37 11.36 7.93
C PHE A 180 -7.98 10.52 9.06
N TRP A 181 -8.35 9.27 8.79
CA TRP A 181 -8.89 8.35 9.80
C TRP A 181 -7.90 8.09 10.94
N HIS A 182 -6.62 7.90 10.63
CA HIS A 182 -5.58 7.67 11.62
C HIS A 182 -5.32 8.92 12.48
N MET A 183 -5.34 10.11 11.87
CA MET A 183 -5.23 11.39 12.59
C MET A 183 -6.40 11.61 13.54
N LEU A 184 -7.63 11.31 13.09
CA LEU A 184 -8.81 11.36 13.96
C LEU A 184 -8.72 10.36 15.12
N GLY A 185 -8.35 9.11 14.85
CA GLY A 185 -8.19 8.08 15.88
C GLY A 185 -7.16 8.46 16.95
N PHE A 186 -6.02 9.01 16.52
CA PHE A 186 -5.01 9.55 17.43
C PHE A 186 -5.55 10.75 18.23
N GLY A 187 -6.23 11.69 17.57
CA GLY A 187 -6.84 12.87 18.23
C GLY A 187 -7.89 12.49 19.27
N CYS A 188 -8.76 11.51 18.98
CA CYS A 188 -9.73 10.98 19.93
C CYS A 188 -9.05 10.32 21.13
N SER A 189 -7.98 9.54 20.91
CA SER A 189 -7.20 8.93 21.99
C SER A 189 -6.53 10.00 22.87
N ALA A 190 -5.98 11.04 22.25
CA ALA A 190 -5.41 12.19 22.95
C ALA A 190 -6.43 12.96 23.80
N PHE A 191 -7.60 13.23 23.23
CA PHE A 191 -8.68 13.90 23.93
C PHE A 191 -9.20 13.06 25.10
N TYR A 192 -9.38 11.74 24.91
CA TYR A 192 -9.80 10.83 25.97
C TYR A 192 -8.82 10.84 27.15
N MET A 193 -7.52 10.74 26.89
CA MET A 193 -6.50 10.79 27.95
C MET A 193 -6.44 12.14 28.66
N ALA A 194 -6.55 13.25 27.93
CA ALA A 194 -6.58 14.58 28.52
C ALA A 194 -7.81 14.76 29.44
N SER A 195 -8.98 14.28 29.00
CA SER A 195 -10.21 14.29 29.78
C SER A 195 -10.06 13.50 31.10
N GLN A 196 -9.46 12.31 31.05
CA GLN A 196 -9.20 11.53 32.26
C GLN A 196 -8.23 12.20 33.23
N ALA A 197 -7.17 12.85 32.72
CA ALA A 197 -6.23 13.59 33.56
C ALA A 197 -6.91 14.75 34.30
N HIS A 198 -7.80 15.48 33.62
CA HIS A 198 -8.61 16.55 34.24
C HIS A 198 -9.56 16.00 35.31
N LEU A 199 -10.28 14.91 35.04
CA LEU A 199 -11.18 14.29 36.02
C LEU A 199 -10.44 13.84 37.29
N ILE A 200 -9.24 13.26 37.15
CA ILE A 200 -8.41 12.85 38.30
C ILE A 200 -8.00 14.08 39.13
N GLN A 201 -7.66 15.19 38.48
CA GLN A 201 -7.29 16.44 39.15
C GLN A 201 -8.47 17.07 39.90
N ASP A 202 -9.68 17.02 39.33
CA ASP A 202 -10.89 17.58 39.94
C ASP A 202 -11.40 16.75 41.14
N VAL A 203 -11.23 15.43 41.10
CA VAL A 203 -11.66 14.52 42.20
C VAL A 203 -10.69 14.53 43.39
N HIS A 204 -9.41 14.78 43.16
CA HIS A 204 -8.38 14.81 44.21
C HIS A 204 -7.53 16.09 44.21
N PRO A 205 -8.13 17.26 44.51
CA PRO A 205 -7.41 18.53 44.54
C PRO A 205 -6.29 18.56 45.61
N ASP A 206 -6.45 17.81 46.70
CA ASP A 206 -5.52 17.77 47.84
C ASP A 206 -4.27 16.91 47.62
N LEU A 207 -4.24 16.06 46.58
CA LEU A 207 -3.07 15.23 46.24
C LEU A 207 -1.95 16.03 45.57
N PHE A 208 -2.27 17.20 44.99
CA PHE A 208 -1.31 18.01 44.22
C PHE A 208 -0.81 19.25 44.97
N THR A 209 -1.50 19.69 46.03
CA THR A 209 -1.09 20.86 46.85
C THR A 209 0.00 20.53 47.87
N ASN A 210 0.11 19.28 48.31
CA ASN A 210 1.19 18.84 49.18
C ASN A 210 2.21 18.00 48.40
N LYS A 211 3.41 18.55 48.21
CA LYS A 211 4.61 17.78 47.88
C LYS A 211 4.81 16.67 48.92
N LEU A 212 4.31 15.44 48.71
CA LEU A 212 4.85 14.23 49.34
C LEU A 212 4.33 12.93 48.68
N CYS A 213 5.28 12.10 48.25
CA CYS A 213 5.21 10.66 47.98
C CYS A 213 3.84 9.95 48.02
N ILE A 214 3.35 9.52 46.85
CA ILE A 214 2.64 8.23 46.75
C ILE A 214 3.24 7.45 45.59
N VAL A 215 4.17 6.56 45.95
CA VAL A 215 4.51 5.36 45.19
C VAL A 215 3.21 4.58 45.04
N TYR A 216 2.70 4.42 43.82
CA TYR A 216 1.66 3.44 43.55
C TYR A 216 2.26 2.05 43.82
N ALA A 217 1.92 1.47 44.97
CA ALA A 217 2.06 0.05 45.21
C ALA A 217 1.05 -0.66 44.30
N GLY A 218 1.56 -1.52 43.42
CA GLY A 218 0.74 -2.42 42.63
C GLY A 218 0.06 -3.46 43.53
N SER A 219 -1.17 -3.80 43.16
CA SER A 219 -1.91 -4.97 43.61
C SER A 219 -2.58 -5.59 42.40
#